data_AF-A0A7X3GH45-F1
#
_entry.id   AF-A0A7X3GH45-F1
#
_cell.length_a   1.000
_cell.length_b   1.000
_cell.length_c   1.000
_cell.angle_alpha   90.00
_cell.angle_beta   90.00
_cell.angle_gamma   90.00
#
_symmetry.space_group_name_H-M   'P 1'
#
loop_
_entity.id
_entity.type
_entity.pdbx_description
1 polymer ?
#
loop_
_entity_poly.entity_id
_entity_poly.type
_entity_poly.pdbx_seq_one_letter_code
_entity_poly.pdbx_strand_id
1 'polypeptide(L)' 'EELQKDIDDYIHFYNYERLQAKLNGLSPMEFRTKAA' A
#
# COMPACT_ATOMS: atom_id res chain seq x y z
N GLU A 1 -3.15 -15.44 -17.04
CA GLU A 1 -2.47 -14.13 -16.99
C GLU A 1 -3.21 -13.12 -16.13
N GLU A 2 -4.55 -13.10 -16.15
CA GLU A 2 -5.37 -12.19 -15.31
C GLU A 2 -5.10 -12.30 -13.81
N LEU A 3 -5.06 -13.53 -13.25
CA LEU A 3 -4.81 -13.73 -11.82
C LEU A 3 -3.48 -13.11 -11.33
N GLN A 4 -2.43 -13.19 -12.15
CA GLN A 4 -1.13 -12.64 -11.78
C GLN A 4 -1.21 -11.11 -11.70
N LYS A 5 -1.85 -10.51 -12.71
CA LYS A 5 -2.08 -9.06 -12.75
C LYS A 5 -2.90 -8.61 -11.54
N ASP A 6 -3.98 -9.33 -11.21
CA ASP A 6 -4.83 -9.00 -10.07
C ASP A 6 -4.05 -9.05 -8.74
N ILE A 7 -3.13 -10.02 -8.61
CA ILE A 7 -2.24 -10.13 -7.43
C ILE A 7 -1.26 -8.94 -7.39
N ASP A 8 -0.65 -8.60 -8.51
CA ASP A 8 0.31 -7.49 -8.60
C ASP A 8 -0.37 -6.15 -8.28
N ASP A 9 -1.57 -5.93 -8.82
CA ASP A 9 -2.39 -4.74 -8.57
C ASP A 9 -2.80 -4.67 -7.09
N TYR A 10 -3.17 -5.80 -6.49
CA TYR A 10 -3.49 -5.85 -5.05
C TYR A 10 -2.27 -5.54 -4.16
N ILE A 11 -1.09 -6.07 -4.51
CA ILE A 11 0.16 -5.78 -3.80
C ILE A 11 0.51 -4.29 -3.90
N HIS A 12 0.34 -3.68 -5.08
CA HIS A 12 0.57 -2.25 -5.27
C HIS A 12 -0.38 -1.41 -4.41
N PHE A 13 -1.68 -1.66 -4.52
CA PHE A 13 -2.70 -1.00 -3.71
C PHE A 13 -2.38 -1.10 -2.21
N TYR A 14 -2.07 -2.31 -1.72
CA TYR A 14 -1.81 -2.54 -0.31
C TYR A 14 -0.61 -1.74 0.20
N ASN A 15 0.45 -1.60 -0.60
CA ASN A 15 1.69 -0.94 -0.19
C ASN A 15 1.66 0.58 -0.32
N TYR A 16 1.01 1.11 -1.35
CA TYR A 16 1.15 2.52 -1.73
C TYR A 16 -0.14 3.34 -1.60
N GLU A 17 -1.30 2.71 -1.76
CA GLU A 17 -2.57 3.44 -1.86
C GLU A 17 -3.47 3.24 -0.63
N ARG A 18 -3.33 2.11 0.05
CA ARG A 18 -4.18 1.75 1.18
C ARG A 18 -3.94 2.68 2.38
N LEU A 19 -4.83 3.66 2.56
CA LEU A 19 -4.81 4.55 3.71
C LEU A 19 -5.17 3.79 4.99
N GLN A 20 -4.37 3.98 6.06
CA GLN A 20 -4.61 3.34 7.34
C GLN A 20 -4.87 4.38 8.43
N ALA A 21 -6.04 4.32 9.09
CA ALA A 21 -6.38 5.23 10.20
C ALA A 21 -5.33 5.19 11.33
N LYS A 22 -4.81 4.00 11.65
CA LYS A 22 -3.72 3.82 12.64
C LYS A 22 -2.39 4.49 12.24
N LEU A 23 -2.20 4.78 10.95
CA LEU A 23 -1.04 5.49 10.42
C LEU A 23 -1.37 6.95 10.10
N ASN A 24 -2.38 7.52 10.77
CA ASN A 24 -2.86 8.88 10.51
C ASN A 24 -3.28 9.12 9.05
N GLY A 25 -3.89 8.11 8.44
CA GLY A 25 -4.34 8.17 7.05
C GLY A 25 -3.24 7.99 6.01
N LEU A 26 -2.01 7.62 6.41
CA LEU A 26 -0.93 7.34 5.47
C LEU A 26 -1.00 5.90 4.94
N SER A 27 -0.46 5.70 3.74
CA SER A 27 -0.17 4.35 3.23
C SER A 27 1.03 3.72 3.96
N PRO A 28 1.18 2.38 3.91
CA PRO A 28 2.31 1.72 4.55
C PRO A 28 3.67 2.24 4.11
N MET A 29 3.84 2.53 2.81
CA MET A 29 5.11 3.06 2.31
C MET A 29 5.34 4.51 2.76
N GLU A 30 4.33 5.37 2.69
CA GLU A 30 4.43 6.77 3.15
C GLU A 30 4.80 6.85 4.64
N PHE A 31 4.21 5.98 5.46
CA PHE A 31 4.55 5.90 6.88
C PHE A 31 6.01 5.48 7.09
N ARG A 32 6.51 4.49 6.34
CA ARG A 32 7.93 4.08 6.40
C ARG A 32 8.86 5.22 6.00
N THR A 33 8.53 5.97 4.96
CA THR A 33 9.34 7.11 4.50
C THR A 33 9.39 8.23 5.54
N LYS A 34 8.30 8.48 6.28
CA LYS A 34 8.29 9.50 7.36
C LYS A 34 8.99 9.06 8.64
N ALA A 35 9.16 7.75 8.84
CA ALA A 35 9.82 7.19 10.02
C ALA A 35 11.35 7.05 9.86
N ALA A 36 11.86 7.20 8.63
CA ALA A 36 13.29 7.25 8.31
C ALA A 36 13.85 8.66 8.53
#